data_AF-A0A523AKD9-F1
#
_entry.id   AF-A0A523AKD9-F1
#
_cell.length_a   1.000
_cell.length_b   1.000
_cell.length_c   1.000
_cell.angle_alpha   90.00
_cell.angle_beta   90.00
_cell.angle_gamma   90.00
#
_symmetry.space_group_name_H-M   'P 1'
#
loop_
_entity.id
_entity.type
_entity.pdbx_description
1 polymer ?
#
loop_
_entity_poly.entity_id
_entity_poly.type
_entity_poly.pdbx_seq_one_letter_code
_entity_poly.pdbx_strand_id
1 'polypeptide(L)'
;MKRGGLENGKIAVMVTLRNTGRSILEDLTVRLEVEEDSFRPVAPQMVKRLSPREEVEVDFYLAPLRGAENSPLRAEVWARSPYGEVSSESTMFLTVVIEPAPSPLPLPSELLLSAVAGLVVVVVLILLLKRR
;
A
#
# COMPACT_ATOMS: atom_id res chain seq x y z
N MET A 1 15.20 8.72 -12.00
CA MET A 1 13.95 8.12 -12.52
C MET A 1 13.58 6.95 -11.61
N LYS A 2 12.92 7.21 -10.47
CA LYS A 2 12.47 6.16 -9.55
C LYS A 2 11.12 5.65 -10.03
N ARG A 3 11.11 4.41 -10.54
CA ARG A 3 9.91 3.65 -10.90
C ARG A 3 9.32 3.06 -9.61
N GLY A 4 8.01 3.19 -9.43
CA GLY A 4 7.21 2.32 -8.55
C GLY A 4 6.80 2.97 -7.23
N GLY A 5 5.53 3.33 -7.13
CA GLY A 5 4.86 3.85 -5.93
C GLY A 5 4.60 2.80 -4.85
N LEU A 6 5.48 1.81 -4.68
CA LEU A 6 5.40 0.78 -3.65
C LEU A 6 6.73 0.72 -2.89
N GLU A 7 6.74 1.22 -1.65
CA GLU A 7 7.89 1.13 -0.74
C GLU A 7 7.49 0.22 0.43
N ASN A 8 8.12 -0.96 0.53
CA ASN A 8 7.84 -1.96 1.57
C ASN A 8 6.36 -2.40 1.65
N GLY A 9 5.66 -2.48 0.50
CA GLY A 9 4.24 -2.84 0.44
C GLY A 9 3.29 -1.70 0.85
N LYS A 10 3.81 -0.49 1.03
CA LYS A 10 3.02 0.74 1.20
C LYS A 10 3.01 1.55 -0.07
N ILE A 11 1.91 2.24 -0.32
CA ILE A 11 1.74 3.11 -1.48
C ILE A 11 2.11 4.53 -1.08
N ALA A 12 3.07 5.11 -1.79
CA ALA A 12 3.43 6.50 -1.60
C ALA A 12 2.46 7.40 -2.37
N VAL A 13 1.79 8.30 -1.65
CA VAL A 13 0.91 9.32 -2.20
C VAL A 13 1.49 10.68 -1.83
N MET A 14 1.80 11.48 -2.85
CA MET A 14 2.38 12.80 -2.69
C MET A 14 1.28 13.85 -2.84
N VAL A 15 1.15 14.72 -1.86
CA VAL A 15 0.23 15.87 -1.88
C VAL A 15 1.05 17.14 -2.07
N THR A 16 0.84 17.86 -3.16
CA THR A 16 1.50 19.13 -3.44
C THR A 16 0.65 20.29 -2.91
N LEU A 17 1.19 21.04 -1.97
CA LEU A 17 0.57 22.24 -1.41
C LEU A 17 1.18 23.47 -2.04
N ARG A 18 0.35 24.36 -2.59
CA ARG A 18 0.81 25.63 -3.15
C ARG A 18 0.02 26.79 -2.59
N ASN A 19 0.71 27.76 -1.98
CA ASN A 19 0.08 28.99 -1.55
C ASN A 19 -0.05 29.95 -2.72
N THR A 20 -1.25 30.02 -3.31
CA THR A 20 -1.57 30.96 -4.40
C THR A 20 -1.96 32.35 -3.90
N GLY A 21 -2.07 32.53 -2.58
CA GLY A 21 -2.41 33.78 -1.91
C GLY A 21 -1.26 34.76 -1.81
N ARG A 22 -1.53 35.89 -1.13
CA ARG A 22 -0.57 36.98 -0.91
C ARG A 22 -0.01 37.04 0.51
N SER A 23 -0.55 36.23 1.42
CA SER A 23 -0.15 36.18 2.83
C SER A 23 0.50 34.85 3.17
N ILE A 24 1.34 34.86 4.20
CA ILE A 24 1.89 33.63 4.78
C ILE A 24 0.75 32.84 5.41
N LEU A 25 0.76 31.53 5.18
CA LEU A 25 -0.08 30.56 5.87
C LEU A 25 0.74 29.89 6.97
N GLU A 26 0.15 29.70 8.14
CA GLU A 26 0.78 29.10 9.32
C GLU A 26 -0.02 27.88 9.81
N ASP A 27 0.68 26.96 10.48
CA ASP A 27 0.11 25.77 11.12
C ASP A 27 -0.81 24.96 10.20
N LEU A 28 -0.31 24.66 9.00
CA LEU A 28 -1.06 23.89 8.04
C LEU A 28 -1.19 22.46 8.54
N THR A 29 -2.43 21.96 8.57
CA THR A 29 -2.75 20.55 8.84
C THR A 29 -3.24 19.93 7.54
N VAL A 30 -2.60 18.85 7.11
CA VAL A 30 -2.94 18.09 5.91
C VAL A 30 -3.47 16.74 6.35
N ARG A 31 -4.71 16.43 5.99
CA ARG A 31 -5.32 15.13 6.24
C ARG A 31 -5.54 14.41 4.91
N LEU A 32 -5.21 13.14 4.88
CA LEU A 32 -5.54 12.24 3.79
C LEU A 32 -6.56 11.23 4.31
N GLU A 33 -7.81 11.41 3.92
CA GLU A 33 -8.88 10.48 4.19
C GLU A 33 -8.86 9.36 3.14
N VAL A 34 -9.01 8.15 3.65
CA VAL A 34 -9.00 6.91 2.88
C VAL A 34 -10.20 6.08 3.31
N GLU A 35 -10.76 5.30 2.40
CA GLU A 35 -11.84 4.37 2.75
C GLU A 35 -11.33 3.31 3.73
N GLU A 36 -12.04 3.17 4.86
CA GLU A 36 -11.61 2.35 6.00
C GLU A 36 -11.46 0.86 5.66
N ASP A 37 -12.22 0.37 4.68
CA ASP A 37 -12.18 -1.02 4.22
C ASP A 37 -11.05 -1.29 3.21
N SER A 38 -10.45 -0.23 2.64
CA SER A 38 -9.42 -0.32 1.61
C SER A 38 -8.02 -0.05 2.16
N PHE A 39 -7.87 0.87 3.11
CA PHE A 39 -6.56 1.24 3.66
C PHE A 39 -6.59 1.41 5.18
N ARG A 40 -5.44 1.19 5.80
CA ARG A 40 -5.25 1.60 7.21
C ARG A 40 -5.33 3.14 7.33
N PRO A 41 -5.89 3.66 8.43
CA PRO A 41 -5.90 5.09 8.71
C PRO A 41 -4.49 5.68 8.71
N VAL A 42 -4.37 6.92 8.22
CA VAL A 42 -3.10 7.65 8.16
C VAL A 42 -3.19 8.91 9.01
N ALA A 43 -2.10 9.19 9.74
CA ALA A 43 -2.03 10.36 10.59
C ALA A 43 -2.01 11.65 9.76
N PRO A 44 -2.61 12.75 10.26
CA PRO A 44 -2.43 14.07 9.67
C PRO A 44 -0.95 14.47 9.66
N GLN A 45 -0.57 15.22 8.63
CA GLN A 45 0.77 15.81 8.50
C GLN A 45 0.71 17.31 8.78
N MET A 46 1.77 17.85 9.36
CA MET A 46 1.86 19.28 9.69
C MET A 46 2.91 19.98 8.84
N VAL A 47 2.56 21.14 8.29
CA VAL A 47 3.51 22.06 7.66
C VAL A 47 3.45 23.38 8.41
N LYS A 48 4.58 23.79 9.00
CA LYS A 48 4.61 24.94 9.91
C LYS A 48 4.21 26.25 9.25
N ARG A 49 4.69 26.47 8.02
CA ARG A 49 4.45 27.69 7.27
C ARG A 49 4.47 27.42 5.77
N LEU A 50 3.74 28.23 5.02
CA LEU A 50 3.77 28.25 3.56
C LEU A 50 3.69 29.71 3.07
N SER A 51 4.80 30.21 2.54
CA SER A 51 4.96 31.59 2.08
C SER A 51 4.20 31.81 0.75
N PRO A 52 3.88 33.06 0.39
CA PRO A 52 3.24 33.34 -0.90
C PRO A 52 4.02 32.75 -2.07
N ARG A 53 3.33 32.01 -2.94
CA ARG A 53 3.87 31.30 -4.11
C ARG A 53 4.81 30.13 -3.80
N GLU A 54 5.03 29.82 -2.52
CA GLU A 54 5.77 28.65 -2.10
C GLU A 54 4.96 27.38 -2.39
N GLU A 55 5.69 26.32 -2.74
CA GLU A 55 5.16 25.00 -2.98
C GLU A 55 5.92 24.01 -2.08
N VAL A 56 5.18 23.12 -1.43
CA VAL A 56 5.72 22.08 -0.55
C VAL A 56 5.04 20.76 -0.88
N GLU A 57 5.84 19.70 -0.94
CA GLU A 57 5.37 18.33 -1.10
C GLU A 57 5.22 17.68 0.27
N VAL A 58 4.12 16.97 0.47
CA VAL A 58 3.84 16.22 1.70
C VAL A 58 3.54 14.77 1.32
N ASP A 59 4.37 13.87 1.83
CA ASP A 59 4.26 12.44 1.56
C ASP A 59 3.36 11.73 2.57
N PHE A 60 2.48 10.88 2.04
CA PHE A 60 1.67 9.93 2.78
C PHE A 60 2.01 8.51 2.34
N TYR A 61 2.01 7.57 3.29
CA TYR A 61 2.29 6.16 3.02
C TYR A 61 1.07 5.33 3.40
N LEU A 62 0.31 4.91 2.39
CA LEU A 62 -0.90 4.12 2.56
C LEU A 62 -0.55 2.64 2.68
N ALA A 63 -1.11 1.95 3.68
CA ALA A 63 -1.00 0.50 3.80
C ALA A 63 -2.33 -0.12 3.38
N PRO A 64 -2.41 -0.78 2.20
CA PRO A 64 -3.64 -1.38 1.76
C PRO A 64 -4.05 -2.57 2.63
N LEU A 65 -5.36 -2.77 2.76
CA LEU A 65 -5.95 -3.96 3.34
C LEU A 65 -6.07 -5.06 2.27
N ARG A 66 -6.20 -6.33 2.68
CA ARG A 66 -6.34 -7.44 1.74
C ARG A 66 -7.66 -7.27 0.97
N GLY A 67 -7.58 -7.28 -0.36
CA GLY A 67 -8.76 -7.09 -1.21
C GLY A 67 -9.15 -5.63 -1.41
N ALA A 68 -8.28 -4.67 -1.07
CA ALA A 68 -8.50 -3.27 -1.42
C ALA A 68 -8.63 -3.12 -2.94
N GLU A 69 -9.75 -2.57 -3.38
CA GLU A 69 -10.03 -2.27 -4.79
C GLU A 69 -9.94 -0.74 -5.02
N ASN A 70 -10.45 -0.27 -6.15
CA ASN A 70 -10.52 1.15 -6.49
C ASN A 70 -11.14 1.94 -5.33
N SER A 71 -10.40 2.87 -4.75
CA SER A 71 -10.86 3.60 -3.58
C SER A 71 -10.52 5.08 -3.69
N PRO A 72 -11.48 5.98 -3.38
CA PRO A 72 -11.23 7.41 -3.40
C PRO A 72 -10.28 7.80 -2.26
N LEU A 73 -9.38 8.73 -2.55
CA LEU A 73 -8.56 9.42 -1.56
C LEU A 73 -8.97 10.88 -1.53
N ARG A 74 -9.17 11.42 -0.33
CA ARG A 74 -9.57 12.82 -0.15
C ARG A 74 -8.54 13.53 0.70
N ALA A 75 -7.92 14.56 0.12
CA ALA A 75 -6.95 15.39 0.79
C ALA A 75 -7.64 16.67 1.26
N GLU A 76 -7.62 16.92 2.56
CA GLU A 76 -8.11 18.15 3.17
C GLU A 76 -6.93 18.91 3.81
N VAL A 77 -6.90 20.21 3.63
CA VAL A 77 -5.88 21.10 4.17
C VAL A 77 -6.57 22.22 4.90
N TRP A 78 -6.11 22.50 6.12
CA TRP A 78 -6.49 23.68 6.89
C TRP A 78 -5.25 24.47 7.25
N ALA A 79 -5.36 25.79 7.26
CA ALA A 79 -4.25 26.68 7.54
C ALA A 79 -4.77 27.94 8.24
N ARG A 80 -3.92 28.56 9.06
CA ARG A 80 -4.17 29.88 9.64
C ARG A 80 -3.58 30.96 8.74
N SER A 81 -4.34 32.03 8.54
CA SER A 81 -3.88 33.24 7.85
C SER A 81 -4.16 34.47 8.71
N PRO A 82 -3.52 35.62 8.41
CA PRO A 82 -3.86 36.89 9.06
C PRO A 82 -5.32 37.32 8.92
N TYR A 83 -6.07 36.71 8.00
CA TYR A 83 -7.47 37.04 7.72
C TYR A 83 -8.46 36.00 8.25
N GLY A 84 -7.97 34.96 8.95
CA GLY A 84 -8.78 33.85 9.45
C GLY A 84 -8.28 32.49 8.97
N GLU A 85 -9.05 31.46 9.26
CA GLU A 85 -8.78 30.10 8.80
C GLU A 85 -9.09 29.97 7.30
N VAL A 86 -8.22 29.25 6.60
CA VAL A 86 -8.36 28.91 5.18
C VAL A 86 -8.32 27.40 5.07
N SER A 87 -9.26 26.83 4.32
CA SER A 87 -9.26 25.41 4.01
C SER A 87 -9.33 25.16 2.50
N SER A 88 -8.81 24.01 2.09
CA SER A 88 -8.92 23.52 0.71
C SER A 88 -9.07 22.02 0.73
N GLU A 89 -9.84 21.50 -0.21
CA GLU A 89 -10.13 20.08 -0.34
C GLU A 89 -9.91 19.65 -1.78
N SER A 90 -9.34 18.47 -1.96
CA SER A 90 -9.16 17.82 -3.25
C SER A 90 -9.46 16.34 -3.14
N THR A 91 -10.14 15.79 -4.14
CA THR A 91 -10.45 14.37 -4.24
C THR A 91 -9.73 13.77 -5.43
N MET A 92 -9.04 12.65 -5.21
CA MET A 92 -8.42 11.85 -6.26
C MET A 92 -8.92 10.41 -6.18
N PHE A 93 -9.01 9.72 -7.31
CA PHE A 93 -9.34 8.29 -7.34
C PHE A 93 -8.04 7.51 -7.54
N LEU A 94 -7.71 6.63 -6.59
CA LEU A 94 -6.55 5.75 -6.69
C LEU A 94 -7.00 4.33 -7.03
N THR A 95 -6.56 3.83 -8.18
CA THR A 95 -6.67 2.42 -8.56
C THR A 95 -5.43 1.68 -8.08
N VAL A 96 -5.59 0.82 -7.07
CA VAL A 96 -4.52 -0.06 -6.60
C VAL A 96 -4.81 -1.48 -7.06
N VAL A 97 -3.95 -2.03 -7.91
CA VAL A 97 -3.97 -3.47 -8.23
C VAL A 97 -2.94 -4.15 -7.34
N ILE A 98 -3.39 -4.78 -6.25
CA ILE A 98 -2.52 -5.58 -5.39
C ILE A 98 -2.49 -6.99 -5.97
N GLU A 99 -1.43 -7.32 -6.68
CA GLU A 99 -1.24 -8.70 -7.14
C GLU A 99 -1.11 -9.63 -5.92
N PRO A 100 -1.88 -10.73 -5.86
CA PRO A 100 -1.73 -11.71 -4.80
C PRO A 100 -0.29 -12.23 -4.82
N ALA A 101 0.30 -12.37 -3.63
CA ALA A 101 1.64 -12.92 -3.50
C ALA A 101 1.73 -14.25 -4.26
N PRO A 102 2.81 -14.50 -5.03
CA PRO A 102 2.95 -15.72 -5.79
C PRO A 102 2.81 -16.91 -4.84
N SER A 103 1.84 -17.78 -5.10
CA SER A 103 1.66 -19.02 -4.36
C SER A 103 2.99 -19.76 -4.30
N PRO A 104 3.38 -20.34 -3.14
CA PRO A 104 4.57 -21.17 -3.09
C PRO A 104 4.43 -22.24 -4.17
N LEU A 105 5.44 -22.33 -5.03
CA LEU A 105 5.50 -23.25 -6.16
C LEU A 105 4.97 -24.63 -5.75
N PRO A 106 4.10 -25.28 -6.54
CA PRO A 106 3.73 -26.65 -6.27
C PRO A 106 5.03 -27.46 -6.19
N LEU A 107 5.24 -28.16 -5.07
CA LEU A 107 6.34 -29.10 -4.92
C LEU A 107 6.39 -29.99 -6.17
N PRO A 108 7.56 -30.15 -6.81
CA PRO A 108 7.65 -30.91 -8.04
C PRO A 108 7.12 -32.32 -7.78
N SER A 109 6.05 -32.69 -8.51
CA SER A 109 5.36 -33.98 -8.43
C SER A 109 6.30 -35.17 -8.63
N GLU A 110 7.48 -34.94 -9.21
CA GLU A 110 8.55 -35.94 -9.36
C GLU A 110 9.12 -36.45 -8.03
N LEU A 111 9.17 -35.62 -6.98
CA LEU A 111 9.63 -36.07 -5.67
C LEU A 111 8.61 -37.02 -5.00
N LEU A 112 7.31 -36.77 -5.19
CA LEU A 112 6.26 -37.65 -4.66
C LEU A 112 6.18 -38.99 -5.40
N LEU A 113 6.37 -39.00 -6.72
CA LEU A 113 6.39 -40.22 -7.53
C LEU A 113 7.55 -41.15 -7.15
N SER A 114 8.74 -40.60 -6.88
CA SER A 114 9.91 -41.40 -6.47
C SER A 114 9.70 -42.09 -5.12
N ALA A 115 9.08 -41.39 -4.16
CA ALA A 115 8.77 -41.93 -2.84
C ALA A 115 7.71 -43.04 -2.90
N VAL A 116 6.67 -42.87 -3.73
CA VAL A 116 5.61 -43.89 -3.91
C VAL A 116 6.14 -45.11 -4.66
N ALA A 117 6.94 -44.93 -5.71
CA ALA A 117 7.54 -46.03 -6.45
C ALA A 117 8.49 -46.87 -5.57
N GLY A 118 9.31 -46.23 -4.74
CA GLY A 118 10.19 -46.93 -3.79
C GLY A 118 9.40 -47.76 -2.76
N LEU A 119 8.28 -47.23 -2.27
CA LEU A 119 7.45 -47.91 -1.27
C LEU A 119 6.72 -49.13 -1.85
N VAL A 120 6.25 -49.06 -3.10
CA VAL A 120 5.61 -50.21 -3.80
C VAL A 120 6.61 -51.34 -4.02
N VAL A 121 7.85 -51.04 -4.43
CA VAL A 121 8.89 -52.07 -4.64
C VAL A 121 9.25 -52.78 -3.34
N VAL A 122 9.39 -52.05 -2.24
CA VAL A 122 9.68 -52.65 -0.92
C VAL A 122 8.55 -53.56 -0.45
N VAL A 123 7.29 -53.13 -0.61
CA VAL A 123 6.13 -53.96 -0.22
C VAL A 123 6.06 -55.24 -1.05
N VAL A 124 6.28 -55.16 -2.36
CA VAL A 124 6.31 -56.34 -3.25
C VAL A 124 7.45 -57.29 -2.87
N LEU A 125 8.63 -56.76 -2.54
CA LEU A 125 9.78 -57.58 -2.13
C LEU A 125 9.50 -58.32 -0.80
N ILE A 126 8.90 -57.65 0.18
CA ILE A 126 8.53 -58.25 1.47
C ILE A 126 7.46 -59.33 1.27
N LEU A 127 6.48 -59.11 0.39
CA LEU A 127 5.45 -60.10 0.09
C LEU A 127 6.02 -61.34 -0.63
N LEU A 128 7.00 -61.16 -1.52
CA LEU A 128 7.69 -62.27 -2.19
C LEU A 128 8.58 -63.07 -1.23
N LEU A 129 9.28 -62.39 -0.31
CA LEU A 129 10.13 -63.03 0.71
C LEU A 129 9.32 -63.83 1.74
N LYS A 130 8.10 -63.40 2.08
CA LYS A 130 7.19 -64.14 2.98
C LYS A 130 6.51 -65.36 2.33
N ARG A 131 6.61 -65.52 1.01
CA ARG A 131 5.94 -66.59 0.24
C ARG A 131 6.84 -67.77 -0.12
N ARG A 132 8.10 -67.76 0.32
CA ARG A 132 9.01 -68.92 0.36
C ARG A 132 9.09 -69.47 1.77
#